data_AF-A0A9N9NMD5-F1
#
_entry.id   AF-A0A9N9NMD5-F1
#
_cell.length_a   1.000
_cell.length_b   1.000
_cell.length_c   1.000
_cell.angle_alpha   90.00
_cell.angle_beta   90.00
_cell.angle_gamma   90.00
#
_symmetry.space_group_name_H-M   'P 1'
#
loop_
_entity.id
_entity.type
_entity.pdbx_description
1 polymer ?
#
loop_
_entity_poly.entity_id
_entity_poly.type
_entity_poly.pdbx_seq_one_letter_code
_entity_poly.pdbx_strand_id
1 'polypeptide(L)'
;FSSYIGSADKMYDLLVKASSRNKVPYNEDGSYVTLSSFQGLYFGIIGIIGNFGTIFADNAYWQRAIAVRTSSTVKAYLIGGLSWFAIPFTLATSMGISGIALVEDGLMDPLTDEDLSAGLVLPAAAAVLLGKLGAVAVLADEDQLNAQSYLSYIVSGIAMSVISSILHYIGVDLGYMYLFMGIITSPVVIPIFITLTCDKENLYGIIGAAILGLVAGISVWLGVAKHIFDEISIKSTGSNYPMLYGNIKVKQVLAIMASDEVYIRDESQESLDQNSTGLEKAFKCAVW
;
A
#
# COMPACT_ATOMS: atom_id res chain seq x y z
N PHE A 1 -13.73 3.52 29.72
CA PHE A 1 -13.86 4.73 28.89
C PHE A 1 -12.85 5.76 29.39
N SER A 2 -12.13 6.40 28.48
CA SER A 2 -11.22 7.51 28.82
C SER A 2 -11.99 8.64 29.50
N SER A 3 -11.41 9.28 30.51
CA SER A 3 -12.00 10.43 31.22
C SER A 3 -12.25 11.65 30.32
N TYR A 4 -11.60 11.70 29.16
CA TYR A 4 -11.68 12.82 28.22
C TYR A 4 -12.89 12.67 27.28
N ILE A 5 -13.02 11.53 26.61
CA ILE A 5 -14.08 11.29 25.62
C ILE A 5 -15.34 10.70 26.29
N GLY A 6 -15.19 9.83 27.30
CA GLY A 6 -16.26 9.44 28.23
C GLY A 6 -17.41 8.57 27.68
N SER A 7 -17.98 8.88 26.51
CA SER A 7 -19.12 8.18 25.89
C SER A 7 -19.17 8.36 24.36
N ALA A 8 -19.94 7.50 23.68
CA ALA A 8 -20.15 7.60 22.24
C ALA A 8 -20.92 8.88 21.84
N ASP A 9 -21.88 9.30 22.66
CA ASP A 9 -22.66 10.52 22.41
C ASP A 9 -21.77 11.77 22.50
N LYS A 10 -20.89 11.85 23.50
CA LYS A 10 -19.93 12.97 23.63
C LYS A 10 -18.96 13.01 22.45
N MET A 11 -18.50 11.85 21.97
CA MET A 11 -17.68 11.76 20.76
C MET A 11 -18.42 12.31 19.54
N TYR A 12 -19.68 11.89 19.33
CA TYR A 12 -20.49 12.37 18.23
C TYR A 12 -20.67 13.89 18.26
N ASP A 13 -20.99 14.45 19.43
CA ASP A 13 -21.15 15.89 19.61
C ASP A 13 -19.86 16.66 19.29
N LEU A 14 -18.70 16.14 19.70
CA LEU A 14 -17.40 16.74 19.40
C LEU A 14 -17.10 16.69 17.89
N LEU A 15 -17.39 15.58 17.21
CA LEU A 15 -17.16 15.46 15.77
C LEU A 15 -18.09 16.36 14.94
N VAL A 16 -19.35 16.52 15.35
CA VAL A 16 -20.29 17.45 14.70
C VAL A 16 -19.85 18.89 14.90
N LYS A 17 -19.39 19.25 16.12
CA LYS A 17 -18.82 20.58 16.37
C LYS A 17 -17.55 20.83 15.55
N ALA A 18 -16.65 19.85 15.50
CA ALA A 18 -15.44 19.93 14.69
C ALA A 18 -15.77 20.13 13.20
N SER A 19 -16.77 19.41 12.67
CA SER A 19 -17.24 19.56 11.28
C SER A 19 -17.81 20.96 10.98
N SER A 20 -18.48 21.57 11.96
CA SER A 20 -19.01 22.94 11.80
C SER A 20 -17.91 24.00 11.72
N ARG A 21 -16.76 23.78 12.38
CA ARG A 21 -15.61 24.69 12.36
C ARG A 21 -14.71 24.45 11.15
N ASN A 22 -14.37 23.18 10.91
CA ASN A 22 -13.47 22.72 9.86
C ASN A 22 -14.21 21.73 8.97
N LYS A 23 -14.79 22.23 7.88
CA LYS A 23 -15.46 21.38 6.90
C LYS A 23 -14.44 20.57 6.12
N VAL A 24 -14.61 19.26 6.06
CA VAL A 24 -13.74 18.39 5.27
C VAL A 24 -14.08 18.55 3.79
N PRO A 25 -13.12 18.95 2.93
CA PRO A 25 -13.36 19.06 1.49
C PRO A 25 -13.77 17.71 0.90
N TYR A 26 -14.77 17.71 0.03
CA TYR A 26 -15.25 16.53 -0.71
C TYR A 26 -15.89 15.41 0.13
N ASN A 27 -16.20 15.68 1.41
CA ASN A 27 -17.14 14.87 2.19
C ASN A 27 -18.56 15.43 2.06
N GLU A 28 -19.56 14.55 2.15
CA GLU A 28 -20.96 14.97 2.23
C GLU A 28 -21.19 15.89 3.44
N ASP A 29 -21.74 17.09 3.18
CA ASP A 29 -21.90 18.20 4.14
C ASP A 29 -20.62 18.68 4.86
N GLY A 30 -19.44 18.23 4.43
CA GLY A 30 -18.17 18.47 5.14
C GLY A 30 -18.11 17.76 6.50
N SER A 31 -18.91 16.71 6.67
CA SER A 31 -19.06 15.96 7.91
C SER A 31 -17.92 14.98 8.17
N TYR A 32 -17.49 14.87 9.43
CA TYR A 32 -16.58 13.82 9.89
C TYR A 32 -17.29 12.49 10.18
N VAL A 33 -18.63 12.49 10.26
CA VAL A 33 -19.45 11.31 10.58
C VAL A 33 -20.08 10.65 9.35
N THR A 34 -19.77 11.15 8.14
CA THR A 34 -20.23 10.54 6.89
C THR A 34 -19.26 9.47 6.39
N LEU A 35 -19.80 8.41 5.79
CA LEU A 35 -19.02 7.43 5.01
C LEU A 35 -18.80 7.88 3.56
N SER A 36 -19.51 8.92 3.12
CA SER A 36 -19.41 9.48 1.77
C SER A 36 -18.22 10.44 1.69
N SER A 37 -17.05 9.89 1.34
CA SER A 37 -15.81 10.64 1.16
C SER A 37 -15.15 10.31 -0.18
N PHE A 38 -15.08 11.29 -1.07
CA PHE A 38 -14.41 11.12 -2.37
C PHE A 38 -12.90 10.94 -2.21
N GLN A 39 -12.28 11.66 -1.26
CA GLN A 39 -10.85 11.53 -0.95
C GLN A 39 -10.52 10.15 -0.37
N GLY A 40 -11.38 9.62 0.52
CA GLY A 40 -11.23 8.27 1.05
C GLY A 40 -11.34 7.18 -0.03
N LEU A 41 -12.31 7.31 -0.94
CA LEU A 41 -12.43 6.40 -2.09
C LEU A 41 -11.19 6.47 -3.00
N TYR A 42 -10.71 7.68 -3.29
CA TYR A 42 -9.53 7.90 -4.12
C TYR A 42 -8.27 7.30 -3.50
N PHE A 43 -8.03 7.54 -2.20
CA PHE A 43 -6.95 6.92 -1.45
C PHE A 43 -7.08 5.39 -1.42
N GLY A 44 -8.29 4.85 -1.29
CA GLY A 44 -8.56 3.41 -1.35
C GLY A 44 -8.17 2.79 -2.70
N ILE A 45 -8.58 3.40 -3.81
CA ILE A 45 -8.22 2.95 -5.17
C ILE A 45 -6.70 2.98 -5.36
N ILE A 46 -6.07 4.08 -4.96
CA ILE A 46 -4.62 4.24 -5.03
C ILE A 46 -3.93 3.16 -4.19
N GLY A 47 -4.40 2.89 -2.98
CA GLY A 47 -3.84 1.87 -2.10
C GLY A 47 -3.93 0.46 -2.69
N ILE A 48 -5.06 0.11 -3.31
CA ILE A 48 -5.24 -1.18 -4.00
C ILE A 48 -4.24 -1.31 -5.15
N ILE A 49 -4.11 -0.28 -5.98
CA ILE A 49 -3.23 -0.31 -7.16
C ILE A 49 -1.76 -0.28 -6.72
N GLY A 50 -1.40 0.55 -5.74
CA GLY A 50 -0.02 0.70 -5.25
C GLY A 50 0.48 -0.56 -4.55
N ASN A 51 -0.32 -1.12 -3.63
CA ASN A 51 0.11 -2.25 -2.81
C ASN A 51 -0.01 -3.61 -3.51
N PHE A 52 -0.53 -3.65 -4.74
CA PHE A 52 -0.60 -4.91 -5.48
C PHE A 52 0.80 -5.53 -5.68
N GLY A 53 1.79 -4.72 -6.09
CA GLY A 53 3.16 -5.21 -6.31
C GLY A 53 3.85 -5.72 -5.05
N THR A 54 3.57 -5.09 -3.90
CA THR A 54 4.26 -5.39 -2.66
C THR A 54 3.89 -6.75 -2.10
N ILE A 55 2.63 -7.19 -2.25
CA ILE A 55 2.20 -8.51 -1.76
C ILE A 55 2.85 -9.65 -2.56
N PHE A 56 2.89 -9.53 -3.89
CA PHE A 56 3.47 -10.57 -4.75
C PHE A 56 4.99 -10.58 -4.74
N ALA A 57 5.65 -9.46 -4.44
CA ALA A 57 7.11 -9.40 -4.34
C ALA A 57 7.64 -9.75 -2.95
N ASP A 58 6.77 -9.92 -1.95
CA ASP A 58 7.17 -10.17 -0.58
C ASP A 58 7.43 -11.66 -0.31
N ASN A 59 8.71 -11.96 -0.12
CA ASN A 59 9.22 -13.31 0.12
C ASN A 59 8.64 -13.97 1.39
N ALA A 60 8.24 -13.21 2.41
CA ALA A 60 7.68 -13.78 3.64
C ALA A 60 6.31 -14.43 3.38
N TYR A 61 5.48 -13.84 2.50
CA TYR A 61 4.21 -14.46 2.10
C TYR A 61 4.46 -15.76 1.34
N TRP A 62 5.42 -15.80 0.42
CA TRP A 62 5.74 -17.01 -0.35
C TRP A 62 6.26 -18.15 0.53
N GLN A 63 7.15 -17.85 1.47
CA GLN A 63 7.66 -18.85 2.39
C GLN A 63 6.54 -19.47 3.23
N ARG A 64 5.58 -18.64 3.70
CA ARG A 64 4.40 -19.13 4.44
C ARG A 64 3.45 -19.91 3.53
N ALA A 65 3.22 -19.47 2.29
CA ALA A 65 2.36 -20.16 1.33
C ALA A 65 2.85 -21.59 1.04
N ILE A 66 4.16 -21.75 0.82
CA ILE A 66 4.80 -23.03 0.47
C ILE A 66 4.84 -23.98 1.68
N ALA A 67 4.97 -23.45 2.89
CA ALA A 67 5.02 -24.26 4.11
C ALA A 67 3.65 -24.86 4.51
N VAL A 68 2.54 -24.31 3.99
CA VAL A 68 1.18 -24.76 4.34
C VAL A 68 0.68 -25.83 3.37
N ARG A 69 -0.17 -26.74 3.87
CA ARG A 69 -0.85 -27.74 3.02
C ARG A 69 -1.71 -27.06 1.96
N THR A 70 -1.50 -27.41 0.70
CA THR A 70 -2.16 -26.81 -0.49
C THR A 70 -3.68 -26.79 -0.42
N SER A 71 -4.31 -27.79 0.21
CA SER A 71 -5.78 -27.85 0.37
C SER A 71 -6.36 -26.80 1.32
N SER A 72 -5.54 -26.25 2.22
CA SER A 72 -5.95 -25.26 3.23
C SER A 72 -5.42 -23.85 2.95
N THR A 73 -4.43 -23.70 2.06
CA THR A 73 -3.76 -22.43 1.77
C THR A 73 -4.74 -21.34 1.33
N VAL A 74 -5.61 -21.62 0.35
CA VAL A 74 -6.58 -20.63 -0.16
C VAL A 74 -7.55 -20.15 0.92
N LYS A 75 -8.09 -21.07 1.73
CA LYS A 75 -9.01 -20.73 2.83
C LYS A 75 -8.30 -19.91 3.91
N ALA A 76 -7.05 -20.26 4.23
CA ALA A 76 -6.24 -19.54 5.21
C ALA A 76 -5.96 -18.10 4.75
N TYR A 77 -5.61 -17.88 3.46
CA TYR A 77 -5.42 -16.53 2.92
C TYR A 77 -6.71 -15.71 2.89
N LEU A 78 -7.86 -16.30 2.52
CA LEU A 78 -9.14 -15.60 2.53
C LEU A 78 -9.57 -15.19 3.94
N ILE A 79 -9.48 -16.10 4.91
CA ILE A 79 -9.80 -15.81 6.33
C ILE A 79 -8.79 -14.82 6.92
N GLY A 80 -7.51 -14.94 6.57
CA GLY A 80 -6.46 -14.02 6.99
C GLY A 80 -6.70 -12.61 6.47
N GLY A 81 -7.04 -12.47 5.18
CA GLY A 81 -7.38 -11.18 4.57
C GLY A 81 -8.64 -10.55 5.15
N LEU A 82 -9.68 -11.35 5.44
CA LEU A 82 -10.89 -10.86 6.11
C LEU A 82 -10.61 -10.44 7.56
N SER A 83 -9.80 -11.21 8.29
CA SER A 83 -9.37 -10.86 9.65
C SER A 83 -8.52 -9.60 9.67
N TRP A 84 -7.70 -9.39 8.63
CA TRP A 84 -6.86 -8.20 8.51
C TRP A 84 -7.69 -6.93 8.49
N PHE A 85 -8.90 -6.93 7.96
CA PHE A 85 -9.78 -5.74 7.98
C PHE A 85 -10.04 -5.22 9.39
N ALA A 86 -10.11 -6.11 10.38
CA ALA A 86 -10.42 -5.72 11.76
C ALA A 86 -9.37 -4.76 12.35
N ILE A 87 -8.08 -4.96 12.04
CA ILE A 87 -6.99 -4.17 12.60
C ILE A 87 -7.03 -2.70 12.14
N PRO A 88 -6.94 -2.36 10.84
CA PRO A 88 -7.03 -0.98 10.38
C PRO A 88 -8.43 -0.42 10.62
N PHE A 89 -9.51 -1.19 10.47
CA PHE A 89 -10.84 -0.66 10.71
C PHE A 89 -11.05 -0.25 12.16
N THR A 90 -10.60 -1.06 13.13
CA THR A 90 -10.77 -0.71 14.54
C THR A 90 -9.72 0.30 15.00
N LEU A 91 -8.43 0.07 14.73
CA LEU A 91 -7.35 0.91 15.24
C LEU A 91 -7.29 2.26 14.52
N ALA A 92 -7.28 2.29 13.20
CA ALA A 92 -7.15 3.54 12.45
C ALA A 92 -8.41 4.40 12.58
N THR A 93 -9.61 3.81 12.48
CA THR A 93 -10.86 4.58 12.61
C THR A 93 -11.00 5.12 14.04
N SER A 94 -10.79 4.29 15.07
CA SER A 94 -10.96 4.74 16.46
C SER A 94 -9.95 5.81 16.86
N MET A 95 -8.69 5.69 16.42
CA MET A 95 -7.64 6.66 16.75
C MET A 95 -7.73 7.92 15.89
N GLY A 96 -8.14 7.80 14.63
CA GLY A 96 -8.38 8.94 13.73
C GLY A 96 -9.50 9.86 14.25
N ILE A 97 -10.68 9.29 14.59
CA ILE A 97 -11.78 10.08 15.15
C ILE A 97 -11.45 10.61 16.55
N SER A 98 -10.69 9.85 17.36
CA SER A 98 -10.25 10.30 18.67
C SER A 98 -9.28 11.47 18.56
N GLY A 99 -8.36 11.46 17.60
CA GLY A 99 -7.46 12.60 17.34
C GLY A 99 -8.23 13.88 17.03
N ILE A 100 -9.24 13.81 16.15
CA ILE A 100 -10.10 14.96 15.82
C ILE A 100 -10.85 15.46 17.06
N ALA A 101 -11.43 14.56 17.85
CA ALA A 101 -12.15 14.93 19.06
C ALA A 101 -11.24 15.55 20.14
N LEU A 102 -10.00 15.08 20.27
CA LEU A 102 -9.02 15.64 21.22
C LEU A 102 -8.54 17.03 20.83
N VAL A 103 -8.36 17.28 19.52
CA VAL A 103 -8.05 18.62 19.00
C VAL A 103 -9.20 19.58 19.27
N GLU A 104 -10.45 19.13 19.07
CA GLU A 104 -11.64 19.94 19.33
C GLU A 104 -11.83 20.30 20.82
N ASP A 105 -11.49 19.36 21.72
CA ASP A 105 -11.53 19.55 23.19
C ASP A 105 -10.31 20.32 23.72
N GLY A 106 -9.35 20.67 22.85
CA GLY A 106 -8.14 21.45 23.21
C GLY A 106 -7.07 20.65 23.97
N LEU A 107 -7.14 19.32 23.94
CA LEU A 107 -6.20 18.42 24.62
C LEU A 107 -5.01 18.03 23.74
N MET A 108 -5.07 18.33 22.45
CA MET A 108 -4.06 18.03 21.45
C MET A 108 -3.96 19.19 20.46
N ASP A 109 -2.74 19.58 20.10
CA ASP A 109 -2.54 20.59 19.06
C ASP A 109 -2.88 20.01 17.67
N PRO A 110 -3.44 20.80 16.75
CA PRO A 110 -3.71 20.34 15.39
C PRO A 110 -2.40 19.94 14.71
N LEU A 111 -2.37 18.71 14.19
CA LEU A 111 -1.25 18.19 13.43
C LEU A 111 -1.11 18.93 12.10
N THR A 112 0.14 19.17 11.68
CA THR A 112 0.42 19.73 10.35
C THR A 112 0.16 18.70 9.26
N ASP A 113 -0.02 19.13 8.01
CA ASP A 113 -0.19 18.22 6.86
C ASP A 113 1.00 17.25 6.71
N GLU A 114 2.19 17.69 7.11
CA GLU A 114 3.42 16.89 7.13
C GLU A 114 3.35 15.79 8.20
N ASP A 115 2.88 16.12 9.41
CA ASP A 115 2.69 15.15 10.50
C ASP A 115 1.59 14.11 10.17
N LEU A 116 0.51 14.56 9.51
CA LEU A 116 -0.56 13.69 9.04
C LEU A 116 -0.03 12.71 7.98
N SER A 117 0.76 13.19 7.03
CA SER A 117 1.36 12.37 5.95
C SER A 117 2.45 11.42 6.47
N ALA A 118 3.11 11.77 7.58
CA ALA A 118 4.04 10.88 8.29
C ALA A 118 3.33 9.78 9.12
N GLY A 119 2.00 9.83 9.24
CA GLY A 119 1.22 8.83 9.99
C GLY A 119 1.23 9.03 11.51
N LEU A 120 1.54 10.24 12.00
CA LEU A 120 1.67 10.53 13.44
C LEU A 120 0.34 10.59 14.19
N VAL A 121 -0.79 10.52 13.49
CA VAL A 121 -2.15 10.55 14.09
C VAL A 121 -2.32 9.47 15.16
N LEU A 122 -1.90 8.24 14.85
CA LEU A 122 -2.04 7.08 15.72
C LEU A 122 -1.21 7.23 17.02
N PRO A 123 0.12 7.45 16.98
CA PRO A 123 0.91 7.61 18.19
C PRO A 123 0.57 8.88 18.98
N ALA A 124 0.17 9.97 18.33
CA ALA A 124 -0.21 11.20 19.02
C ALA A 124 -1.53 11.06 19.79
N ALA A 125 -2.56 10.48 19.17
CA ALA A 125 -3.82 10.20 19.86
C ALA A 125 -3.62 9.18 21.00
N ALA A 126 -2.81 8.15 20.78
CA ALA A 126 -2.47 7.16 21.81
C ALA A 126 -1.70 7.79 23.00
N ALA A 127 -0.78 8.72 22.74
CA ALA A 127 -0.03 9.43 23.77
C ALA A 127 -0.95 10.21 24.73
N VAL A 128 -2.00 10.84 24.20
CA VAL A 128 -2.95 11.63 25.00
C VAL A 128 -3.94 10.72 25.75
N LEU A 129 -4.44 9.66 25.11
CA LEU A 129 -5.46 8.79 25.71
C LEU A 129 -4.90 7.78 26.71
N LEU A 130 -3.73 7.21 26.43
CA LEU A 130 -3.13 6.09 27.18
C LEU A 130 -1.81 6.49 27.87
N GLY A 131 -1.40 7.75 27.72
CA GLY A 131 -0.13 8.25 28.23
C GLY A 131 1.07 7.79 27.41
N LYS A 132 2.27 8.15 27.88
CA LYS A 132 3.55 7.82 27.20
C LYS A 132 3.73 6.32 26.96
N LEU A 133 3.24 5.47 27.87
CA LEU A 133 3.32 4.02 27.73
C LEU A 133 2.46 3.49 26.56
N GLY A 134 1.30 4.10 26.31
CA GLY A 134 0.46 3.72 25.16
C GLY A 134 1.08 4.13 23.82
N ALA A 135 1.74 5.29 23.76
CA ALA A 135 2.48 5.70 22.56
C ALA A 135 3.68 4.76 22.29
N VAL A 136 4.42 4.37 23.34
CA VAL A 136 5.49 3.39 23.20
C VAL A 136 4.95 2.04 22.76
N ALA A 137 3.81 1.58 23.30
CA ALA A 137 3.21 0.32 22.90
C ALA A 137 2.78 0.32 21.42
N VAL A 138 2.23 1.42 20.91
CA VAL A 138 1.90 1.58 19.47
C VAL A 138 3.15 1.55 18.59
N LEU A 139 4.25 2.15 19.05
CA LEU A 139 5.51 2.19 18.29
C LEU A 139 6.32 0.90 18.41
N ALA A 140 6.08 0.12 19.46
CA ALA A 140 6.81 -1.11 19.79
C ALA A 140 5.97 -2.37 19.60
N ASP A 141 4.89 -2.30 18.82
CA ASP A 141 4.07 -3.47 18.43
C ASP A 141 4.86 -4.36 17.46
N GLU A 142 5.93 -4.96 17.98
CA GLU A 142 6.68 -6.03 17.37
C GLU A 142 6.55 -7.24 18.28
N ASP A 143 5.83 -8.26 17.81
CA ASP A 143 5.79 -9.59 18.42
C ASP A 143 7.24 -10.10 18.60
N GLN A 144 7.71 -10.07 19.84
CA GLN A 144 9.05 -10.50 20.20
C GLN A 144 9.24 -12.00 19.96
N LEU A 145 10.12 -12.36 19.02
CA LEU A 145 10.56 -13.74 18.81
C LEU A 145 12.09 -13.88 19.00
N ASN A 146 12.46 -14.64 20.04
CA ASN A 146 13.67 -15.44 20.25
C ASN A 146 15.08 -14.80 20.17
N ALA A 147 15.96 -15.18 21.12
CA ALA A 147 17.32 -14.66 21.34
C ALA A 147 18.25 -14.66 20.10
N GLN A 148 18.04 -15.58 19.14
CA GLN A 148 18.90 -15.75 17.96
C GLN A 148 18.72 -14.63 16.90
N SER A 149 17.58 -13.95 16.90
CA SER A 149 17.21 -12.97 15.88
C SER A 149 17.49 -11.51 16.31
N TYR A 150 17.87 -11.29 17.57
CA TYR A 150 18.09 -9.95 18.13
C TYR A 150 19.14 -9.14 17.37
N LEU A 151 20.25 -9.76 16.96
CA LEU A 151 21.33 -9.03 16.30
C LEU A 151 20.91 -8.54 14.91
N SER A 152 20.20 -9.36 14.12
CA SER A 152 19.68 -8.91 12.81
C SER A 152 18.58 -7.86 12.97
N TYR A 153 17.72 -7.99 13.99
CA TYR A 153 16.69 -6.99 14.27
C TYR A 153 17.28 -5.65 14.70
N ILE A 154 18.29 -5.65 15.58
CA ILE A 154 18.96 -4.41 16.00
C ILE A 154 19.66 -3.75 14.81
N VAL A 155 20.39 -4.51 13.99
CA VAL A 155 21.08 -3.97 12.81
C VAL A 155 20.09 -3.42 11.79
N SER A 156 19.01 -4.15 11.49
CA SER A 156 17.96 -3.70 10.58
C SER A 156 17.23 -2.47 11.13
N GLY A 157 16.88 -2.47 12.42
CA GLY A 157 16.21 -1.35 13.09
C GLY A 157 17.04 -0.07 13.08
N ILE A 158 18.35 -0.17 13.32
CA ILE A 158 19.28 0.98 13.20
C ILE A 158 19.35 1.43 11.75
N ALA A 159 19.50 0.51 10.79
CA ALA A 159 19.56 0.86 9.37
C ALA A 159 18.28 1.55 8.89
N MET A 160 17.10 1.04 9.26
CA MET A 160 15.81 1.65 8.95
C MET A 160 15.63 2.99 9.65
N SER A 161 16.12 3.16 10.88
CA SER A 161 16.08 4.45 11.59
C SER A 161 16.94 5.51 10.89
N VAL A 162 18.13 5.13 10.41
CA VAL A 162 19.03 6.02 9.66
C VAL A 162 18.40 6.38 8.31
N ILE A 163 17.90 5.40 7.56
CA ILE A 163 17.25 5.63 6.27
C ILE A 163 15.99 6.49 6.44
N SER A 164 15.15 6.19 7.42
CA SER A 164 13.96 6.97 7.76
C SER A 164 14.30 8.42 8.08
N SER A 165 15.33 8.64 8.90
CA SER A 165 15.82 9.99 9.23
C SER A 165 16.25 10.75 7.97
N ILE A 166 17.01 10.10 7.08
CA ILE A 166 17.46 10.70 5.81
C ILE A 166 16.26 11.04 4.91
N LEU A 167 15.31 10.12 4.75
CA LEU A 167 14.12 10.34 3.94
C LEU A 167 13.26 11.49 4.48
N HIS A 168 13.15 11.60 5.80
CA HIS A 168 12.47 12.71 6.46
C HIS A 168 13.14 14.06 6.15
N TYR A 169 14.47 14.14 6.20
CA TYR A 169 15.21 15.36 5.80
C TYR A 169 15.07 15.70 4.31
N ILE A 170 14.89 14.70 3.46
CA ILE A 170 14.64 14.91 2.02
C ILE A 170 13.20 15.41 1.79
N GLY A 171 12.30 15.30 2.78
CA GLY A 171 10.90 15.69 2.66
C GLY A 171 10.03 14.61 2.00
N VAL A 172 10.49 13.36 2.05
CA VAL A 172 9.74 12.20 1.57
C VAL A 172 8.89 11.66 2.71
N ASP A 173 7.58 11.70 2.53
CA ASP A 173 6.61 11.18 3.49
C ASP A 173 6.27 9.70 3.27
N LEU A 174 5.53 9.13 4.21
CA LEU A 174 5.14 7.72 4.18
C LEU A 174 4.20 7.42 3.00
N GLY A 175 3.30 8.34 2.67
CA GLY A 175 2.42 8.24 1.50
C GLY A 175 3.21 8.18 0.20
N TYR A 176 4.20 9.06 0.03
CA TYR A 176 5.11 9.02 -1.11
C TYR A 176 5.74 7.64 -1.27
N MET A 177 6.32 7.09 -0.18
CA MET A 177 7.00 5.80 -0.23
C MET A 177 6.07 4.64 -0.56
N TYR A 178 4.86 4.61 0.00
CA TYR A 178 3.89 3.56 -0.33
C TYR A 178 3.54 3.54 -1.81
N LEU A 179 3.30 4.70 -2.41
CA LEU A 179 2.91 4.75 -3.82
C LEU A 179 4.08 4.55 -4.77
N PHE A 180 5.26 5.07 -4.40
CA PHE A 180 6.49 4.86 -5.15
C PHE A 180 6.87 3.37 -5.19
N MET A 181 6.77 2.67 -4.05
CA MET A 181 7.03 1.23 -3.96
C MET A 181 6.15 0.45 -4.93
N GLY A 182 4.91 0.87 -5.14
CA GLY A 182 4.03 0.28 -6.15
C GLY A 182 4.64 0.33 -7.56
N ILE A 183 5.25 1.44 -7.97
CA ILE A 183 5.87 1.59 -9.29
C ILE A 183 7.08 0.67 -9.44
N ILE A 184 7.91 0.58 -8.38
CA ILE A 184 9.17 -0.17 -8.41
C ILE A 184 8.96 -1.68 -8.28
N THR A 185 7.97 -2.11 -7.50
CA THR A 185 7.71 -3.54 -7.21
C THR A 185 6.69 -4.18 -8.15
N SER A 186 5.76 -3.41 -8.73
CA SER A 186 4.77 -3.98 -9.67
C SER A 186 5.34 -4.68 -10.91
N PRO A 187 6.53 -4.35 -11.47
CA PRO A 187 7.05 -5.00 -12.68
C PRO A 187 7.27 -6.51 -12.56
N VAL A 188 7.42 -7.04 -11.35
CA VAL A 188 7.70 -8.48 -11.15
C VAL A 188 6.44 -9.34 -11.07
N VAL A 189 5.25 -8.74 -10.92
CA VAL A 189 4.04 -9.51 -10.58
C VAL A 189 3.65 -10.49 -11.69
N ILE A 190 3.57 -10.00 -12.93
CA ILE A 190 3.24 -10.82 -14.10
C ILE A 190 4.35 -11.83 -14.42
N PRO A 191 5.65 -11.44 -14.46
CA PRO A 191 6.77 -12.37 -14.49
C PRO A 191 6.64 -13.54 -13.53
N ILE A 192 6.42 -13.26 -12.23
CA ILE A 192 6.28 -14.30 -11.20
C ILE A 192 5.08 -15.19 -11.49
N PHE A 193 3.93 -14.61 -11.85
CA PHE A 193 2.74 -15.39 -12.17
C PHE A 193 2.98 -16.35 -13.33
N ILE A 194 3.61 -15.90 -14.42
CA ILE A 194 3.92 -16.72 -15.58
C ILE A 194 4.90 -17.83 -15.21
N THR A 195 5.96 -17.53 -14.47
CA THR A 195 6.93 -18.55 -14.02
C THR A 195 6.31 -19.62 -13.12
N LEU A 196 5.25 -19.28 -12.37
CA LEU A 196 4.55 -20.25 -11.52
C LEU A 196 3.51 -21.09 -12.26
N THR A 197 3.04 -20.63 -13.42
CA THR A 197 1.92 -21.25 -14.14
C THR A 197 2.33 -21.88 -15.46
N CYS A 198 3.46 -21.49 -16.05
CA CYS A 198 3.93 -22.00 -17.33
C CYS A 198 5.17 -22.88 -17.15
N ASP A 199 5.13 -24.12 -17.64
CA ASP A 199 6.31 -25.00 -17.65
C ASP A 199 7.35 -24.63 -18.74
N LYS A 200 6.97 -23.77 -19.71
CA LYS A 200 7.78 -23.44 -20.89
C LYS A 200 7.99 -21.94 -21.05
N GLU A 201 8.82 -21.39 -20.20
CA GLU A 201 9.09 -19.96 -20.13
C GLU A 201 10.32 -19.50 -20.94
N ASN A 202 10.22 -18.31 -21.52
CA ASN A 202 11.34 -17.59 -22.12
C ASN A 202 11.93 -16.59 -21.12
N LEU A 203 13.10 -16.92 -20.56
CA LEU A 203 13.81 -16.07 -19.58
C LEU A 203 14.02 -14.64 -20.10
N TYR A 204 14.40 -14.48 -21.36
CA TYR A 204 14.64 -13.15 -21.95
C TYR A 204 13.35 -12.34 -22.08
N GLY A 205 12.24 -12.99 -22.42
CA GLY A 205 10.92 -12.37 -22.47
C GLY A 205 10.46 -11.88 -21.09
N ILE A 206 10.66 -12.71 -20.06
CA ILE A 206 10.32 -12.38 -18.68
C ILE A 206 11.10 -11.17 -18.17
N ILE A 207 12.43 -11.20 -18.29
CA ILE A 207 13.30 -10.11 -17.83
C ILE A 207 13.03 -8.83 -18.64
N GLY A 208 12.89 -8.96 -19.96
CA GLY A 208 12.60 -7.84 -20.85
C GLY A 208 11.30 -7.14 -20.48
N ALA A 209 10.25 -7.90 -20.18
CA ALA A 209 8.97 -7.33 -19.81
C ALA A 209 9.00 -6.62 -18.45
N ALA A 210 9.69 -7.17 -17.45
CA ALA A 210 9.88 -6.51 -16.16
C ALA A 210 10.60 -5.16 -16.32
N ILE A 211 11.68 -5.12 -17.11
CA ILE A 211 12.44 -3.89 -17.36
C ILE A 211 11.60 -2.87 -18.13
N LEU A 212 10.94 -3.28 -19.20
CA LEU A 212 10.12 -2.38 -20.01
C LEU A 212 8.92 -1.83 -19.23
N GLY A 213 8.27 -2.67 -18.42
CA GLY A 213 7.20 -2.24 -17.52
C GLY A 213 7.67 -1.17 -16.53
N LEU A 214 8.85 -1.37 -15.93
CA LEU A 214 9.45 -0.40 -15.01
C LEU A 214 9.80 0.92 -15.71
N VAL A 215 10.47 0.87 -16.86
CA VAL A 215 10.86 2.05 -17.63
C VAL A 215 9.64 2.85 -18.07
N ALA A 216 8.60 2.18 -18.57
CA ALA A 216 7.35 2.83 -18.96
C ALA A 216 6.63 3.46 -17.76
N GLY A 217 6.62 2.79 -16.61
CA GLY A 217 6.09 3.30 -15.36
C GLY A 217 6.76 4.56 -14.86
N ILE A 218 8.09 4.55 -14.75
CA ILE A 218 8.90 5.71 -14.35
C ILE A 218 8.72 6.86 -15.35
N SER A 219 8.70 6.55 -16.65
CA SER A 219 8.54 7.56 -17.69
C SER A 219 7.19 8.27 -17.60
N VAL A 220 6.10 7.54 -17.38
CA VAL A 220 4.76 8.14 -17.19
C VAL A 220 4.66 8.88 -15.87
N TRP A 221 5.23 8.35 -14.79
CA TRP A 221 5.26 9.02 -13.49
C TRP A 221 5.94 10.39 -13.57
N LEU A 222 7.18 10.45 -14.07
CA LEU A 222 7.92 11.70 -14.22
C LEU A 222 7.30 12.61 -15.29
N GLY A 223 6.79 12.03 -16.39
CA GLY A 223 6.14 12.78 -17.46
C GLY A 223 4.85 13.47 -17.01
N VAL A 224 4.01 12.79 -16.23
CA VAL A 224 2.79 13.37 -15.67
C VAL A 224 3.11 14.40 -14.58
N ALA A 225 4.12 14.16 -13.74
CA ALA A 225 4.58 15.16 -12.76
C ALA A 225 4.98 16.46 -13.47
N LYS A 226 5.81 16.36 -14.51
CA LYS A 226 6.21 17.51 -15.31
C LYS A 226 5.04 18.16 -16.05
N HIS A 227 4.10 17.39 -16.57
CA HIS A 227 2.97 17.95 -17.33
C HIS A 227 1.97 18.71 -16.45
N ILE A 228 1.71 18.22 -15.24
CA ILE A 228 0.71 18.83 -14.34
C ILE A 228 1.31 19.98 -13.53
N PHE A 229 2.55 19.84 -13.05
CA PHE A 229 3.16 20.78 -12.12
C PHE A 229 4.24 21.68 -12.76
N ASP A 230 4.58 21.46 -14.03
CA ASP A 230 5.65 22.14 -14.78
C ASP A 230 7.07 22.00 -14.17
N GLU A 231 7.21 21.18 -13.13
CA GLU A 231 8.48 20.89 -12.45
C GLU A 231 8.60 19.41 -12.08
N ILE A 232 9.84 18.97 -11.82
CA ILE A 232 10.13 17.65 -11.24
C ILE A 232 10.76 17.89 -9.86
N SER A 233 9.90 18.03 -8.87
CA SER A 233 10.20 18.17 -7.43
C SER A 233 9.54 17.06 -6.62
N ILE A 234 9.93 16.87 -5.37
CA ILE A 234 9.32 15.88 -4.46
C ILE A 234 7.81 16.12 -4.30
N LYS A 235 7.38 17.38 -4.28
CA LYS A 235 5.94 17.72 -4.23
C LYS A 235 5.22 17.31 -5.51
N SER A 236 5.83 17.54 -6.67
CA SER A 236 5.24 17.14 -7.95
C SER A 236 5.17 15.61 -8.09
N THR A 237 6.24 14.89 -7.79
CA THR A 237 6.33 13.44 -7.98
C THR A 237 5.59 12.67 -6.88
N GLY A 238 5.48 13.26 -5.69
CA GLY A 238 4.71 12.77 -4.56
C GLY A 238 3.21 12.97 -4.68
N SER A 239 2.76 13.78 -5.64
CA SER A 239 1.33 13.97 -5.85
C SER A 239 0.67 12.66 -6.29
N ASN A 240 -0.56 12.45 -5.81
CA ASN A 240 -1.34 11.25 -6.06
C ASN A 240 -1.53 10.95 -7.57
N TYR A 241 -1.65 12.00 -8.40
CA TYR A 241 -1.90 11.81 -9.84
C TYR A 241 -0.71 11.16 -10.56
N PRO A 242 0.50 11.77 -10.60
CA PRO A 242 1.68 11.12 -11.16
C PRO A 242 1.90 9.69 -10.66
N MET A 243 1.77 9.47 -9.34
CA MET A 243 1.94 8.16 -8.72
C MET A 243 0.93 7.14 -9.24
N LEU A 244 -0.35 7.51 -9.32
CA LEU A 244 -1.41 6.64 -9.82
C LEU A 244 -1.19 6.28 -11.30
N TYR A 245 -0.90 7.27 -12.15
CA TYR A 245 -0.67 7.03 -13.58
C TYR A 245 0.56 6.15 -13.84
N GLY A 246 1.66 6.36 -13.10
CA GLY A 246 2.84 5.50 -13.16
C GLY A 246 2.50 4.07 -12.78
N ASN A 247 1.82 3.88 -11.64
CA ASN A 247 1.41 2.58 -11.14
C ASN A 247 0.47 1.82 -12.09
N ILE A 248 -0.46 2.52 -12.72
CA ILE A 248 -1.36 1.94 -13.73
C ILE A 248 -0.56 1.56 -14.98
N LYS A 249 0.36 2.42 -15.42
CA LYS A 249 1.13 2.18 -16.66
C LYS A 249 1.99 0.93 -16.55
N VAL A 250 2.69 0.72 -15.43
CA VAL A 250 3.49 -0.50 -15.20
C VAL A 250 2.62 -1.73 -15.44
N LYS A 251 1.45 -1.80 -14.78
CA LYS A 251 0.54 -2.95 -14.86
C LYS A 251 -0.04 -3.13 -16.26
N GLN A 252 -0.39 -2.04 -16.94
CA GLN A 252 -0.89 -2.08 -18.32
C GLN A 252 0.15 -2.67 -19.29
N VAL A 253 1.41 -2.22 -19.21
CA VAL A 253 2.47 -2.72 -20.10
C VAL A 253 2.72 -4.21 -19.86
N LEU A 254 2.78 -4.63 -18.59
CA LEU A 254 2.93 -6.04 -18.27
C LEU A 254 1.75 -6.89 -18.76
N ALA A 255 0.52 -6.40 -18.64
CA ALA A 255 -0.66 -7.11 -19.12
C ALA A 255 -0.66 -7.29 -20.64
N ILE A 256 -0.23 -6.27 -21.39
CA ILE A 256 -0.06 -6.35 -22.85
C ILE A 256 1.01 -7.39 -23.18
N MET A 257 2.18 -7.30 -22.54
CA MET A 257 3.25 -8.25 -22.81
C MET A 257 2.83 -9.67 -22.48
N ALA A 258 2.08 -9.89 -21.40
CA ALA A 258 1.58 -11.22 -21.03
C ALA A 258 0.63 -11.81 -22.08
N SER A 259 -0.06 -10.95 -22.83
CA SER A 259 -0.92 -11.35 -23.93
C SER A 259 -0.15 -11.63 -25.22
N ASP A 260 1.11 -11.21 -25.31
CA ASP A 260 2.00 -11.51 -26.43
C ASP A 260 2.74 -12.84 -26.17
N GLU A 261 3.04 -13.60 -27.23
CA GLU A 261 3.76 -14.88 -27.14
C GLU A 261 5.21 -14.76 -26.64
N VAL A 262 5.67 -13.54 -26.30
CA VAL A 262 7.02 -13.19 -25.85
C VAL A 262 7.49 -14.07 -24.68
N TYR A 263 6.56 -14.53 -23.85
CA TYR A 263 6.81 -15.34 -22.67
C TYR A 263 6.99 -16.85 -22.93
N ILE A 264 6.58 -17.35 -24.10
CA ILE A 264 6.58 -18.78 -24.40
C ILE A 264 7.83 -19.13 -25.21
N ARG A 265 8.53 -20.19 -24.80
CA ARG A 265 9.69 -20.71 -25.54
C ARG A 265 9.24 -21.41 -26.83
N ASP A 266 9.88 -21.09 -27.95
CA ASP A 266 9.51 -21.42 -29.34
C ASP A 266 9.48 -22.93 -29.71
N GLU A 267 9.81 -23.84 -28.79
CA GLU A 267 9.95 -25.29 -29.07
C GLU A 267 8.63 -26.07 -29.19
N SER A 268 7.45 -25.42 -29.20
CA SER A 268 6.15 -26.13 -29.15
C SER A 268 5.04 -25.65 -30.08
N GLN A 269 5.38 -25.03 -31.22
CA GLN A 269 4.39 -24.73 -32.26
C GLN A 269 3.68 -25.96 -32.86
N GLU A 270 4.09 -27.19 -32.55
CA GLU A 270 3.47 -28.39 -33.12
C GLU A 270 2.22 -28.90 -32.37
N SER A 271 1.92 -28.43 -31.15
CA SER A 271 0.77 -28.94 -30.37
C SER A 271 -0.19 -27.92 -29.77
N LEU A 272 0.05 -26.61 -29.93
CA LEU A 272 -0.88 -25.57 -29.45
C LEU A 272 -1.65 -24.99 -30.63
N ASP A 273 -2.97 -25.12 -30.58
CA ASP A 273 -3.94 -24.65 -31.58
C ASP A 273 -3.57 -23.26 -32.14
N GLN A 274 -3.24 -23.21 -33.44
CA GLN A 274 -2.75 -22.00 -34.15
C GLN A 274 -3.76 -20.84 -34.16
N ASN A 275 -5.00 -21.08 -33.72
CA ASN A 275 -6.10 -20.12 -33.76
C ASN A 275 -6.39 -19.43 -32.41
N SER A 276 -5.60 -19.71 -31.37
CA SER A 276 -5.79 -19.14 -30.03
C SER A 276 -4.95 -17.89 -29.80
N THR A 277 -5.56 -16.86 -29.19
CA THR A 277 -4.88 -15.58 -28.88
C THR A 277 -3.81 -15.80 -27.81
N GLY A 278 -2.79 -14.95 -27.72
CA GLY A 278 -1.71 -15.15 -26.73
C GLY A 278 -2.20 -15.08 -25.27
N LEU A 279 -3.28 -14.33 -24.99
CA LEU A 279 -3.98 -14.37 -23.69
C LEU A 279 -4.60 -15.74 -23.42
N GLU A 280 -5.19 -16.36 -24.45
CA GLU A 280 -5.82 -17.68 -24.35
C GLU A 280 -4.77 -18.79 -24.21
N LYS A 281 -3.59 -18.63 -24.81
CA LYS A 281 -2.41 -19.49 -24.60
C LYS A 281 -1.83 -19.33 -23.19
N ALA A 282 -1.74 -18.10 -22.68
CA ALA A 282 -1.34 -17.82 -21.30
C ALA A 282 -2.33 -18.40 -20.28
N PHE A 283 -3.64 -18.28 -20.54
CA PHE A 283 -4.68 -18.93 -19.74
C PHE A 283 -4.65 -20.46 -19.85
N LYS A 284 -4.34 -21.03 -21.02
CA LYS A 284 -4.14 -22.48 -21.22
C LYS A 284 -2.86 -23.00 -20.56
N CYS A 285 -1.85 -22.17 -20.33
CA CYS A 285 -0.75 -22.54 -19.43
C CYS A 285 -1.20 -22.45 -17.96
N ALA A 286 -1.99 -21.43 -17.59
CA ALA A 286 -2.46 -21.23 -16.22
C ALA A 286 -3.57 -22.19 -15.76
N VAL A 287 -4.23 -22.87 -16.69
CA VAL A 287 -5.26 -23.87 -16.41
C VAL A 287 -4.80 -25.19 -17.03
N TRP A 288 -4.45 -26.13 -16.15
CA TRP A 288 -4.16 -27.53 -16.43
C TRP A 288 -5.06 -28.15 -17.51
#